data_AF-A0A1G2FGA7-F1
#
_entry.id   AF-A0A1G2FGA7-F1
#
_cell.length_a   1.000
_cell.length_b   1.000
_cell.length_c   1.000
_cell.angle_alpha   90.00
_cell.angle_beta   90.00
_cell.angle_gamma   90.00
#
_symmetry.space_group_name_H-M   'P 1'
#
loop_
_entity.id
_entity.type
_entity.pdbx_description
1 polymer ?
#
loop_
_entity_poly.entity_id
_entity_poly.type
_entity_poly.pdbx_seq_one_letter_code
_entity_poly.pdbx_strand_id
1 'polypeptide(L)'
;MTKKYLLILISITLIGLFLRIYPFDARSWVMDFDTEVVRQALDLGKDIGQKDFSFLKKPVLYPYLTSYFLFLAYGIFYLIGSFSGLFSSVDEFVKYVFLNLNEFYWQSRLIVAIFGALTIPLVSLAVIKLFNKTKEKTIIFAALLAAWLVAFSLLHIQFSQQIRPHIVVSFFFFLSFYLYLCCLEKKNLKSFLLLGAGIGLAAGSFLSGFFAFIFLFLAGWFLNKDRNRFFGMNLIKIFYSPKFLAGLFIFLLFVIVFYPYLFFNWRTVLFEGEKFDFALSGGKHFGVENTSELLSLFGWGLGFKVILKGFLFNELSFVSLLIIFLIIYFFSRQNQPEKLIEKSGYYRTALFGWWAFSGLYFILFGLLDNGTRYRMLTPLIPFMAFGLALLFIEVYQRLGGYRRLIAIFIVVLLLFEAVQAVRLVQLMKRPYSRDEAALWIEENIPASEIIVFQNIFPNLVPNKESIEYQLSHNPDKSSLSRQSQFLLTLNEKDYPKNSKTIVDFNLLVGYNQDSVSKTYKYFKGFQPDYLVLSSRSLNIDKTKYYPEYQIAQKQGQLIKSFAPFKKSQTSRTLNFPSGLDNALIDLWAVKQLGPTVEVYKLNWR
;
A
#
# COMPACT_ATOMS: atom_id res chain seq x y z
N MET A 1 -15.99 9.54 -28.15
CA MET A 1 -16.21 10.14 -26.82
C MET A 1 -16.58 11.60 -27.01
N THR A 2 -17.48 12.16 -26.22
CA THR A 2 -17.84 13.58 -26.32
C THR A 2 -16.79 14.44 -25.60
N LYS A 3 -16.56 15.67 -26.07
CA LYS A 3 -15.65 16.63 -25.42
C LYS A 3 -16.00 16.83 -23.94
N LYS A 4 -17.31 16.88 -23.62
CA LYS A 4 -17.83 16.99 -22.25
C LYS A 4 -17.40 15.83 -21.33
N TYR A 5 -17.51 14.57 -21.79
CA TYR A 5 -17.05 13.43 -21.00
C TYR A 5 -15.56 13.51 -20.68
N LEU A 6 -14.74 13.85 -21.68
CA LEU A 6 -13.29 13.94 -21.51
C LEU A 6 -12.93 15.02 -20.48
N LEU A 7 -13.56 16.19 -20.56
CA LEU A 7 -13.35 17.28 -19.59
C LEU A 7 -13.73 16.86 -18.16
N ILE A 8 -14.86 16.17 -17.97
CA ILE A 8 -15.27 15.68 -16.65
C ILE A 8 -14.28 14.63 -16.14
N LEU A 9 -13.88 13.67 -16.97
CA LEU A 9 -12.93 12.64 -16.57
C LEU A 9 -11.56 13.22 -16.20
N ILE A 10 -11.07 14.18 -16.99
CA ILE A 10 -9.83 14.91 -16.67
C ILE A 10 -9.98 15.62 -15.34
N SER A 11 -11.12 16.29 -15.10
CA SER A 11 -11.37 17.00 -13.83
C SER A 11 -11.36 16.04 -12.64
N ILE A 12 -12.05 14.90 -12.72
CA ILE A 12 -12.05 13.85 -11.68
C ILE A 12 -10.62 13.33 -11.45
N THR A 13 -9.86 13.11 -12.53
CA THR A 13 -8.48 12.61 -12.45
C THR A 13 -7.55 13.62 -11.80
N LEU A 14 -7.64 14.90 -12.16
CA LEU A 14 -6.84 15.98 -11.58
C LEU A 14 -7.17 16.21 -10.11
N ILE A 15 -8.46 16.18 -9.73
CA ILE A 15 -8.88 16.25 -8.32
C ILE A 15 -8.35 15.03 -7.57
N GLY A 16 -8.48 13.83 -8.13
CA GLY A 16 -7.95 12.60 -7.52
C GLY A 16 -6.43 12.62 -7.35
N LEU A 17 -5.69 13.18 -8.31
CA LEU A 17 -4.24 13.40 -8.20
C LEU A 17 -3.92 14.42 -7.11
N PHE A 18 -4.62 15.55 -7.09
CA PHE A 18 -4.45 16.58 -6.06
C PHE A 18 -4.67 16.03 -4.66
N LEU A 19 -5.73 15.24 -4.43
CA LEU A 19 -5.98 14.59 -3.13
C LEU A 19 -4.84 13.67 -2.69
N ARG A 20 -4.08 13.09 -3.62
CA ARG A 20 -2.95 12.20 -3.33
C ARG A 20 -1.65 12.96 -3.07
N ILE A 21 -1.41 14.09 -3.75
CA ILE A 21 -0.17 14.87 -3.64
C ILE A 21 -0.24 15.93 -2.54
N TYR A 22 -1.42 16.50 -2.28
CA TYR A 22 -1.59 17.62 -1.34
C TYR A 22 -1.01 17.39 0.07
N PRO A 23 -0.99 16.17 0.63
CA PRO A 23 -0.38 15.90 1.94
C PRO A 23 1.15 15.77 1.95
N PHE A 24 1.84 15.85 0.81
CA PHE A 24 3.27 15.48 0.74
C PHE A 24 4.18 16.35 1.62
N ASP A 25 3.85 17.62 1.82
CA ASP A 25 4.66 18.57 2.62
C ASP A 25 4.60 18.32 4.13
N ALA A 26 3.72 17.43 4.60
CA ALA A 26 3.70 17.02 6.01
C ALA A 26 4.96 16.18 6.29
N ARG A 27 5.94 16.84 6.93
CA ARG A 27 7.39 16.54 7.03
C ARG A 27 7.81 15.12 7.50
N SER A 28 6.92 14.16 7.65
CA SER A 28 7.18 13.01 8.53
C SER A 28 6.38 11.73 8.28
N TRP A 29 5.72 11.54 7.14
CA TRP A 29 4.86 10.34 6.91
C TRP A 29 5.58 8.96 6.85
N VAL A 30 6.72 8.76 7.52
CA VAL A 30 7.33 7.43 7.76
C VAL A 30 6.68 6.79 8.98
N MET A 31 5.36 6.60 8.97
CA MET A 31 4.70 5.87 10.08
C MET A 31 4.76 4.35 9.87
N ASP A 32 5.18 3.93 8.67
CA ASP A 32 5.61 2.59 8.36
C ASP A 32 7.11 2.63 8.04
N PHE A 33 7.91 1.88 8.81
CA PHE A 33 9.34 1.65 8.60
C PHE A 33 9.66 0.92 7.28
N ASP A 34 8.64 0.64 6.48
CA ASP A 34 8.75 -0.07 5.22
C ASP A 34 9.19 0.88 4.11
N THR A 35 10.44 1.30 4.18
CA THR A 35 11.14 2.09 3.17
C THR A 35 11.92 1.18 2.23
N GLU A 36 11.52 -0.07 2.13
CA GLU A 36 12.28 -1.13 1.47
C GLU A 36 12.51 -0.86 -0.01
N VAL A 37 11.51 -0.35 -0.72
CA VAL A 37 11.64 0.03 -2.13
C VAL A 37 12.64 1.17 -2.32
N VAL A 38 12.75 2.09 -1.36
CA VAL A 38 13.77 3.16 -1.37
C VAL A 38 15.15 2.57 -1.10
N ARG A 39 15.25 1.66 -0.11
CA ARG A 39 16.48 0.94 0.20
C ARG A 39 17.02 0.20 -1.02
N GLN A 40 16.17 -0.60 -1.66
CA GLN A 40 16.51 -1.34 -2.87
C GLN A 40 16.93 -0.42 -4.02
N ALA A 41 16.29 0.74 -4.19
CA ALA A 41 16.66 1.69 -5.23
C ALA A 41 18.06 2.29 -5.01
N LEU A 42 18.39 2.63 -3.75
CA LEU A 42 19.72 3.15 -3.40
C LEU A 42 20.80 2.07 -3.48
N ASP A 43 20.50 0.85 -3.02
CA ASP A 43 21.38 -0.31 -3.14
C ASP A 43 21.69 -0.64 -4.59
N LEU A 44 20.67 -0.62 -5.44
CA LEU A 44 20.84 -0.83 -6.88
C LEU A 44 21.82 0.19 -7.46
N GLY A 45 21.70 1.47 -7.09
CA GLY A 45 22.62 2.50 -7.55
C GLY A 45 24.05 2.29 -7.08
N LYS A 46 24.22 1.90 -5.80
CA LYS A 46 25.54 1.58 -5.23
C LYS A 46 26.17 0.37 -5.91
N ASP A 47 25.44 -0.74 -5.99
CA ASP A 47 25.93 -2.02 -6.54
C ASP A 47 26.29 -1.84 -8.04
N ILE A 48 25.45 -1.16 -8.83
CA ILE A 48 25.76 -0.82 -10.24
C ILE A 48 27.00 0.07 -10.35
N GLY A 49 27.12 1.10 -9.50
CA GLY A 49 28.30 1.98 -9.47
C GLY A 49 29.60 1.23 -9.16
N GLN A 50 29.52 0.18 -8.35
CA GLN A 50 30.64 -0.72 -8.02
C GLN A 50 30.84 -1.87 -9.02
N LYS A 51 30.01 -1.94 -10.08
CA LYS A 51 29.96 -3.05 -11.03
C LYS A 51 29.69 -4.41 -10.35
N ASP A 52 29.02 -4.41 -9.20
CA ASP A 52 28.59 -5.61 -8.50
C ASP A 52 27.17 -6.00 -8.97
N PHE A 53 27.05 -7.17 -9.59
CA PHE A 53 25.76 -7.72 -10.05
C PHE A 53 25.22 -8.81 -9.13
N SER A 54 25.80 -8.98 -7.93
CA SER A 54 25.35 -9.95 -6.94
C SER A 54 23.89 -9.71 -6.50
N PHE A 55 23.38 -8.48 -6.59
CA PHE A 55 21.99 -8.13 -6.28
C PHE A 55 20.94 -8.92 -7.09
N LEU A 56 21.30 -9.42 -8.28
CA LEU A 56 20.42 -10.28 -9.08
C LEU A 56 20.09 -11.61 -8.38
N LYS A 57 20.96 -12.05 -7.47
CA LYS A 57 20.85 -13.30 -6.71
C LYS A 57 20.54 -13.09 -5.23
N LYS A 58 20.48 -11.84 -4.74
CA LYS A 58 20.14 -11.52 -3.34
C LYS A 58 18.62 -11.56 -3.12
N PRO A 59 18.14 -12.13 -2.01
CA PRO A 59 16.72 -12.13 -1.68
C PRO A 59 16.22 -10.69 -1.47
N VAL A 60 15.03 -10.40 -1.99
CA VAL A 60 14.37 -9.11 -1.85
C VAL A 60 12.94 -9.29 -1.38
N LEU A 61 12.49 -8.38 -0.51
CA LEU A 61 11.11 -8.38 0.01
C LEU A 61 10.09 -8.06 -1.07
N TYR A 62 10.45 -7.18 -2.00
CA TYR A 62 9.60 -6.75 -3.11
C TYR A 62 10.34 -6.92 -4.44
N PRO A 63 9.62 -7.33 -5.50
CA PRO A 63 10.09 -7.19 -6.87
C PRO A 63 10.51 -5.74 -7.20
N TYR A 64 11.49 -5.60 -8.09
CA TYR A 64 12.25 -4.37 -8.31
C TYR A 64 11.53 -3.29 -9.13
N LEU A 65 10.33 -3.50 -9.72
CA LEU A 65 9.75 -2.48 -10.62
C LEU A 65 9.57 -1.12 -9.93
N THR A 66 9.05 -1.13 -8.69
CA THR A 66 8.89 0.13 -7.92
C THR A 66 10.25 0.74 -7.61
N SER A 67 11.22 -0.07 -7.21
CA SER A 67 12.59 0.34 -6.92
C SER A 67 13.31 0.89 -8.16
N TYR A 68 13.03 0.38 -9.36
CA TYR A 68 13.57 0.90 -10.63
C TYR A 68 12.98 2.26 -10.99
N PHE A 69 11.69 2.49 -10.77
CA PHE A 69 11.11 3.83 -10.94
C PHE A 69 11.78 4.85 -10.00
N LEU A 70 12.05 4.46 -8.76
CA LEU A 70 12.75 5.29 -7.79
C LEU A 70 14.21 5.53 -8.18
N PHE A 71 14.91 4.48 -8.59
CA PHE A 71 16.29 4.58 -9.06
C PHE A 71 16.39 5.57 -10.23
N LEU A 72 15.46 5.52 -11.19
CA LEU A 72 15.41 6.47 -12.28
C LEU A 72 15.16 7.90 -11.79
N ALA A 73 14.23 8.11 -10.85
CA ALA A 73 13.94 9.43 -10.28
C ALA A 73 15.16 10.01 -9.54
N TYR A 74 15.84 9.19 -8.72
CA TYR A 74 17.06 9.58 -8.01
C TYR A 74 18.21 9.84 -8.97
N GLY A 75 18.35 9.05 -10.04
CA GLY A 75 19.33 9.28 -11.09
C GLY A 75 19.12 10.61 -11.80
N ILE A 76 17.88 10.97 -12.14
CA ILE A 76 17.56 12.27 -12.74
C ILE A 76 17.91 13.40 -11.77
N PHE A 77 17.55 13.28 -10.50
CA PHE A 77 17.88 14.29 -9.49
C PHE A 77 19.40 14.46 -9.30
N TYR A 78 20.14 13.35 -9.25
CA TYR A 78 21.60 13.37 -9.23
C TYR A 78 22.19 14.07 -10.44
N LEU A 79 21.72 13.76 -11.65
CA LEU A 79 22.21 14.38 -12.89
C LEU A 79 21.97 15.89 -12.88
N ILE A 80 20.77 16.34 -12.51
CA ILE A 80 20.45 17.77 -12.39
C ILE A 80 21.37 18.43 -11.35
N GLY A 81 21.51 17.82 -10.18
CA GLY A 81 22.39 18.30 -9.11
C GLY A 81 23.84 18.40 -9.57
N SER A 82 24.36 17.38 -10.26
CA SER A 82 25.71 17.36 -10.78
C SER A 82 25.96 18.44 -11.84
N PHE A 83 25.03 18.63 -12.80
CA PHE A 83 25.14 19.73 -13.78
C PHE A 83 25.03 21.12 -13.16
N SER A 84 24.29 21.26 -12.07
CA SER A 84 24.18 22.52 -11.32
C SER A 84 25.34 22.77 -10.34
N GLY A 85 26.28 21.82 -10.19
CA GLY A 85 27.38 21.89 -9.23
C GLY A 85 26.97 21.57 -7.78
N LEU A 86 25.75 21.08 -7.54
CA LEU A 86 25.27 20.67 -6.21
C LEU A 86 25.94 19.37 -5.72
N PHE A 87 26.33 18.48 -6.64
CA PHE A 87 27.03 17.23 -6.31
C PHE A 87 28.26 17.06 -7.21
N SER A 88 29.41 16.89 -6.58
CA SER A 88 30.68 16.63 -7.25
C SER A 88 30.92 15.13 -7.49
N SER A 89 30.23 14.26 -6.73
CA SER A 89 30.34 12.80 -6.84
C SER A 89 29.07 12.08 -6.40
N VAL A 90 28.98 10.77 -6.74
CA VAL A 90 27.89 9.89 -6.29
C VAL A 90 27.90 9.74 -4.76
N ASP A 91 29.06 9.71 -4.12
CA ASP A 91 29.18 9.58 -2.66
C ASP A 91 28.61 10.83 -1.94
N GLU A 92 28.86 12.02 -2.49
CA GLU A 92 28.28 13.26 -1.97
C GLU A 92 26.76 13.27 -2.10
N PHE A 93 26.24 12.78 -3.23
CA PHE A 93 24.81 12.59 -3.42
C PHE A 93 24.21 11.59 -2.42
N VAL A 94 24.81 10.42 -2.26
CA VAL A 94 24.36 9.40 -1.29
C VAL A 94 24.36 9.96 0.13
N LYS A 95 25.41 10.71 0.52
CA LYS A 95 25.48 11.41 1.81
C LYS A 95 24.32 12.39 1.96
N TYR A 96 24.05 13.19 0.93
CA TYR A 96 22.93 14.12 0.94
C TYR A 96 21.57 13.41 1.07
N VAL A 97 21.36 12.27 0.38
CA VAL A 97 20.13 11.47 0.50
C VAL A 97 19.91 10.99 1.94
N PHE A 98 20.93 10.39 2.56
CA PHE A 98 20.80 9.84 3.92
C PHE A 98 20.65 10.91 5.00
N LEU A 99 21.23 12.09 4.79
CA LEU A 99 21.06 13.24 5.69
C LEU A 99 19.68 13.90 5.53
N ASN A 100 19.07 13.81 4.34
CA ASN A 100 17.80 14.47 4.00
C ASN A 100 16.70 13.48 3.57
N LEU A 101 16.62 12.29 4.17
CA LEU A 101 15.70 11.21 3.75
C LEU A 101 14.25 11.65 3.56
N ASN A 102 13.77 12.56 4.42
CA ASN A 102 12.41 13.12 4.32
C ASN A 102 12.16 13.83 2.98
N GLU A 103 13.18 14.50 2.44
CA GLU A 103 13.16 15.17 1.13
C GLU A 103 13.32 14.20 -0.04
N PHE A 104 13.67 12.94 0.18
CA PHE A 104 13.69 11.92 -0.89
C PHE A 104 12.42 11.07 -0.90
N TYR A 105 11.77 10.94 0.25
CA TYR A 105 10.50 10.25 0.38
C TYR A 105 9.36 10.90 -0.43
N TRP A 106 9.36 12.21 -0.67
CA TRP A 106 8.32 12.83 -1.51
C TRP A 106 8.37 12.29 -2.95
N GLN A 107 9.56 12.07 -3.50
CA GLN A 107 9.74 11.54 -4.85
C GLN A 107 9.14 10.13 -4.93
N SER A 108 9.35 9.34 -3.87
CA SER A 108 8.79 8.00 -3.81
C SER A 108 7.27 8.00 -3.73
N ARG A 109 6.69 8.90 -2.93
CA ARG A 109 5.24 9.05 -2.81
C ARG A 109 4.63 9.54 -4.11
N LEU A 110 5.32 10.42 -4.84
CA LEU A 110 4.84 10.95 -6.12
C LEU A 110 4.63 9.83 -7.13
N ILE A 111 5.57 8.90 -7.24
CA ILE A 111 5.46 7.76 -8.18
C ILE A 111 4.21 6.93 -7.84
N VAL A 112 4.02 6.58 -6.58
CA VAL A 112 2.85 5.80 -6.13
C VAL A 112 1.54 6.57 -6.35
N ALA A 113 1.53 7.87 -6.06
CA ALA A 113 0.38 8.75 -6.29
C ALA A 113 -0.01 8.87 -7.77
N ILE A 114 0.98 8.93 -8.67
CA ILE A 114 0.76 8.94 -10.12
C ILE A 114 0.06 7.65 -10.55
N PHE A 115 0.56 6.47 -10.15
CA PHE A 115 -0.11 5.20 -10.48
C PHE A 115 -1.52 5.11 -9.87
N GLY A 116 -1.68 5.63 -8.65
CA GLY A 116 -3.00 5.75 -8.02
C GLY A 116 -3.96 6.63 -8.83
N ALA A 117 -3.49 7.78 -9.33
CA ALA A 117 -4.29 8.67 -10.15
C ALA A 117 -4.55 8.12 -11.56
N LEU A 118 -3.59 7.43 -12.18
CA LEU A 118 -3.76 6.79 -13.50
C LEU A 118 -4.79 5.66 -13.49
N THR A 119 -5.04 5.05 -12.33
CA THR A 119 -6.10 4.04 -12.16
C THR A 119 -7.50 4.65 -12.40
N ILE A 120 -7.70 5.93 -12.08
CA ILE A 120 -9.00 6.64 -12.22
C ILE A 120 -9.50 6.63 -13.67
N PRO A 121 -8.77 7.19 -14.66
CA PRO A 121 -9.22 7.16 -16.04
C PRO A 121 -9.20 5.74 -16.60
N LEU A 122 -8.30 4.86 -16.15
CA LEU A 122 -8.21 3.48 -16.64
C LEU A 122 -9.50 2.68 -16.36
N VAL A 123 -10.08 2.80 -15.17
CA VAL A 123 -11.35 2.13 -14.83
C VAL A 123 -12.50 2.65 -15.70
N SER A 124 -12.59 3.96 -15.89
CA SER A 124 -13.58 4.57 -16.81
C SER A 124 -13.41 4.06 -18.25
N LEU A 125 -12.17 3.98 -18.73
CA LEU A 125 -11.86 3.47 -20.07
C LEU A 125 -12.22 1.99 -20.22
N ALA A 126 -12.03 1.17 -19.18
CA ALA A 126 -12.45 -0.24 -19.21
C ALA A 126 -13.97 -0.38 -19.34
N VAL A 127 -14.76 0.46 -18.65
CA VAL A 127 -16.23 0.47 -18.80
C VAL A 127 -16.61 0.82 -20.25
N ILE A 128 -16.05 1.90 -20.81
CA ILE A 128 -16.32 2.31 -22.20
C ILE A 128 -15.89 1.22 -23.21
N LYS A 129 -14.77 0.55 -22.94
CA LYS A 129 -14.21 -0.52 -23.77
C LYS A 129 -15.15 -1.72 -23.84
N LEU A 130 -15.71 -2.14 -22.69
CA LEU A 130 -16.60 -3.29 -22.61
C LEU A 130 -17.83 -3.17 -23.52
N PHE A 131 -18.33 -1.95 -23.72
CA PHE A 131 -19.51 -1.68 -24.54
C PHE A 131 -19.18 -1.12 -25.93
N ASN A 132 -17.99 -1.42 -26.48
CA ASN A 132 -17.59 -1.09 -27.85
C ASN A 132 -17.79 0.39 -28.24
N LYS A 133 -17.52 1.33 -27.32
CA LYS A 133 -17.67 2.78 -27.53
C LYS A 133 -19.10 3.26 -27.81
N THR A 134 -20.11 2.50 -27.39
CA THR A 134 -21.52 2.95 -27.40
C THR A 134 -21.61 4.30 -26.69
N LYS A 135 -22.21 5.30 -27.35
CA LYS A 135 -22.30 6.69 -26.83
C LYS A 135 -23.51 6.91 -25.93
N GLU A 136 -24.11 5.84 -25.43
CA GLU A 136 -25.24 5.95 -24.52
C GLU A 136 -24.87 6.73 -23.27
N LYS A 137 -25.72 7.67 -22.90
CA LYS A 137 -25.52 8.52 -21.71
C LYS A 137 -25.33 7.67 -20.46
N THR A 138 -26.08 6.57 -20.32
CA THR A 138 -26.00 5.64 -19.19
C THR A 138 -24.60 5.03 -19.04
N ILE A 139 -23.99 4.59 -20.14
CA ILE A 139 -22.64 4.00 -20.12
C ILE A 139 -21.60 5.07 -19.77
N ILE A 140 -21.76 6.30 -20.29
CA ILE A 140 -20.90 7.43 -19.95
C ILE A 140 -21.00 7.75 -18.45
N PHE A 141 -22.22 7.78 -17.88
CA PHE A 141 -22.41 7.99 -16.44
C PHE A 141 -21.83 6.84 -15.61
N ALA A 142 -21.99 5.59 -16.03
CA ALA A 142 -21.40 4.44 -15.37
C ALA A 142 -19.86 4.51 -15.35
N ALA A 143 -19.24 4.90 -16.47
CA ALA A 143 -17.80 5.06 -16.56
C ALA A 143 -17.28 6.18 -15.63
N LEU A 144 -17.99 7.33 -15.60
CA LEU A 144 -17.69 8.43 -14.69
C LEU A 144 -17.93 8.07 -13.21
N LEU A 145 -18.96 7.28 -12.90
CA LEU A 145 -19.22 6.75 -11.57
C LEU A 145 -18.03 5.88 -11.10
N ALA A 146 -17.54 4.99 -11.97
CA ALA A 146 -16.38 4.15 -11.66
C ALA A 146 -15.12 5.00 -11.38
N ALA A 147 -14.86 6.02 -12.20
CA ALA A 147 -13.77 6.96 -11.97
C ALA A 147 -13.93 7.71 -10.64
N TRP A 148 -15.13 8.21 -10.32
CA TRP A 148 -15.39 8.92 -9.07
C TRP A 148 -15.10 8.03 -7.86
N LEU A 149 -15.62 6.80 -7.86
CA LEU A 149 -15.42 5.85 -6.76
C LEU A 149 -13.93 5.58 -6.48
N VAL A 150 -13.09 5.45 -7.52
CA VAL A 150 -11.64 5.28 -7.35
C VAL A 150 -10.94 6.59 -6.97
N ALA A 151 -11.41 7.73 -7.48
CA ALA A 151 -10.81 9.03 -7.20
C ALA A 151 -10.91 9.38 -5.71
N PHE A 152 -12.06 9.08 -5.10
CA PHE A 152 -12.40 9.43 -3.72
C PHE A 152 -12.35 8.25 -2.72
N SER A 153 -12.03 7.02 -3.16
CA SER A 153 -11.83 5.88 -2.25
C SER A 153 -10.79 6.18 -1.17
N LEU A 154 -11.18 6.02 0.09
CA LEU A 154 -10.32 6.32 1.24
C LEU A 154 -9.09 5.40 1.27
N LEU A 155 -9.29 4.09 1.07
CA LEU A 155 -8.19 3.13 1.07
C LEU A 155 -7.23 3.43 -0.08
N HIS A 156 -7.75 3.70 -1.27
CA HIS A 156 -6.91 3.97 -2.43
C HIS A 156 -6.12 5.28 -2.26
N ILE A 157 -6.72 6.35 -1.73
CA ILE A 157 -6.01 7.59 -1.41
C ILE A 157 -4.95 7.37 -0.34
N GLN A 158 -5.30 6.72 0.78
CA GLN A 158 -4.39 6.47 1.90
C GLN A 158 -3.15 5.70 1.45
N PHE A 159 -3.33 4.62 0.70
CA PHE A 159 -2.21 3.79 0.25
C PHE A 159 -1.47 4.39 -0.96
N SER A 160 -2.06 5.34 -1.68
CA SER A 160 -1.37 6.09 -2.76
C SER A 160 -0.29 7.03 -2.25
N GLN A 161 -0.19 7.21 -0.93
CA GLN A 161 0.77 8.09 -0.26
C GLN A 161 1.82 7.31 0.53
N GLN A 162 1.72 5.98 0.55
CA GLN A 162 2.69 5.12 1.22
C GLN A 162 3.76 4.66 0.23
N ILE A 163 4.99 4.60 0.67
CA ILE A 163 6.15 4.21 -0.15
C ILE A 163 6.19 2.68 -0.28
N ARG A 164 5.15 2.13 -0.92
CA ARG A 164 4.87 0.70 -0.99
C ARG A 164 4.34 0.31 -2.38
N PRO A 165 4.57 -0.94 -2.83
CA PRO A 165 4.20 -1.36 -4.18
C PRO A 165 2.69 -1.61 -4.39
N HIS A 166 1.86 -1.55 -3.34
CA HIS A 166 0.47 -2.03 -3.38
C HIS A 166 -0.42 -1.28 -4.39
N ILE A 167 -0.27 0.04 -4.50
CA ILE A 167 -1.00 0.83 -5.49
C ILE A 167 -0.44 0.65 -6.91
N VAL A 168 0.88 0.47 -7.02
CA VAL A 168 1.53 0.20 -8.31
C VAL A 168 1.04 -1.13 -8.88
N VAL A 169 0.99 -2.19 -8.06
CA VAL A 169 0.43 -3.49 -8.49
C VAL A 169 -1.08 -3.40 -8.74
N SER A 170 -1.84 -2.62 -7.97
CA SER A 170 -3.27 -2.38 -8.22
C SER A 170 -3.52 -1.79 -9.61
N PHE A 171 -2.74 -0.76 -9.99
CA PHE A 171 -2.77 -0.19 -11.33
C PHE A 171 -2.47 -1.25 -12.41
N PHE A 172 -1.37 -2.00 -12.26
CA PHE A 172 -0.98 -2.99 -13.27
C PHE A 172 -1.91 -4.20 -13.34
N PHE A 173 -2.54 -4.61 -12.25
CA PHE A 173 -3.62 -5.59 -12.26
C PHE A 173 -4.78 -5.12 -13.12
N PHE A 174 -5.26 -3.91 -12.87
CA PHE A 174 -6.39 -3.39 -13.63
C PHE A 174 -6.01 -3.06 -15.07
N LEU A 175 -4.75 -2.67 -15.33
CA LEU A 175 -4.21 -2.52 -16.69
C LEU A 175 -4.19 -3.87 -17.42
N SER A 176 -3.81 -4.95 -16.74
CA SER A 176 -3.84 -6.30 -17.29
C SER A 176 -5.26 -6.71 -17.66
N PHE A 177 -6.24 -6.38 -16.83
CA PHE A 177 -7.66 -6.55 -17.16
C PHE A 177 -8.08 -5.72 -18.39
N TYR A 178 -7.69 -4.45 -18.47
CA TYR A 178 -7.98 -3.61 -19.65
C TYR A 178 -7.34 -4.15 -20.93
N LEU A 179 -6.09 -4.64 -20.85
CA LEU A 179 -5.39 -5.26 -21.97
C LEU A 179 -6.00 -6.61 -22.34
N TYR A 180 -6.53 -7.35 -21.38
CA TYR A 180 -7.35 -8.53 -21.62
C TYR A 180 -8.61 -8.20 -22.42
N LEU A 181 -9.33 -7.12 -22.09
CA LEU A 181 -10.45 -6.64 -22.90
C LEU A 181 -10.03 -6.29 -24.34
N CYS A 182 -8.83 -5.70 -24.52
CA CYS A 182 -8.26 -5.44 -25.84
C CYS A 182 -7.93 -6.74 -26.60
N CYS A 183 -7.44 -7.75 -25.87
CA CYS A 183 -7.11 -9.06 -26.40
C CYS A 183 -8.35 -9.80 -26.90
N LEU A 184 -9.43 -9.78 -26.12
CA LEU A 184 -10.72 -10.37 -26.49
C LEU A 184 -11.33 -9.73 -27.75
N GLU A 185 -11.13 -8.42 -27.94
CA GLU A 185 -11.64 -7.66 -29.09
C GLU A 185 -10.80 -7.92 -30.34
N LYS A 186 -9.47 -7.70 -30.27
CA LYS A 186 -8.58 -7.70 -31.44
C LYS A 186 -8.02 -9.06 -31.80
N LYS A 187 -7.87 -9.96 -30.82
CA LYS A 187 -7.36 -11.34 -31.00
C LYS A 187 -6.04 -11.45 -31.78
N ASN A 188 -5.20 -10.41 -31.77
CA ASN A 188 -3.96 -10.33 -32.53
C ASN A 188 -2.72 -10.44 -31.63
N LEU A 189 -1.57 -10.73 -32.24
CA LEU A 189 -0.31 -10.94 -31.54
C LEU A 189 0.06 -9.76 -30.63
N LYS A 190 -0.06 -8.52 -31.15
CA LYS A 190 0.23 -7.30 -30.38
C LYS A 190 -0.56 -7.22 -29.08
N SER A 191 -1.83 -7.62 -29.07
CA SER A 191 -2.65 -7.57 -27.86
C SER A 191 -2.19 -8.61 -26.83
N PHE A 192 -1.74 -9.79 -27.27
CA PHE A 192 -1.16 -10.81 -26.40
C PHE A 192 0.20 -10.40 -25.83
N LEU A 193 1.07 -9.80 -26.64
CA LEU A 193 2.35 -9.25 -26.19
C LEU A 193 2.14 -8.17 -25.12
N LEU A 194 1.21 -7.23 -25.37
CA LEU A 194 0.87 -6.18 -24.41
C LEU A 194 0.27 -6.76 -23.12
N LEU A 195 -0.64 -7.74 -23.23
CA LEU A 195 -1.20 -8.42 -22.06
C LEU A 195 -0.11 -9.12 -21.24
N GLY A 196 0.82 -9.83 -21.90
CA GLY A 196 1.99 -10.42 -21.26
C GLY A 196 2.84 -9.39 -20.52
N ALA A 197 3.11 -8.24 -21.14
CA ALA A 197 3.84 -7.14 -20.52
C ALA A 197 3.10 -6.56 -19.31
N GLY A 198 1.78 -6.34 -19.41
CA GLY A 198 0.96 -5.85 -18.30
C GLY A 198 0.99 -6.78 -17.09
N ILE A 199 0.87 -8.09 -17.32
CA ILE A 199 0.96 -9.12 -16.28
C ILE A 199 2.37 -9.16 -15.69
N GLY A 200 3.40 -9.06 -16.53
CA GLY A 200 4.80 -9.00 -16.12
C GLY A 200 5.10 -7.78 -15.24
N LEU A 201 4.53 -6.62 -15.56
CA LEU A 201 4.63 -5.41 -14.73
C LEU A 201 3.88 -5.57 -13.40
N ALA A 202 2.71 -6.22 -13.39
CA ALA A 202 2.02 -6.54 -12.14
C ALA A 202 2.88 -7.44 -11.24
N ALA A 203 3.38 -8.56 -11.77
CA ALA A 203 4.26 -9.48 -11.06
C ALA A 203 5.57 -8.82 -10.62
N GLY A 204 6.12 -7.93 -11.46
CA GLY A 204 7.31 -7.13 -11.17
C GLY A 204 7.09 -6.01 -10.15
N SER A 205 5.84 -5.68 -9.81
CA SER A 205 5.50 -4.72 -8.76
C SER A 205 5.43 -5.40 -7.39
N PHE A 206 4.74 -6.53 -7.32
CA PHE A 206 4.46 -7.24 -6.08
C PHE A 206 4.09 -8.70 -6.37
N LEU A 207 4.39 -9.61 -5.45
CA LEU A 207 4.21 -11.06 -5.66
C LEU A 207 2.75 -11.44 -5.96
N SER A 208 1.76 -10.75 -5.39
CA SER A 208 0.36 -11.03 -5.76
C SER A 208 0.09 -10.78 -7.25
N GLY A 209 0.90 -9.93 -7.91
CA GLY A 209 0.83 -9.59 -9.32
C GLY A 209 0.80 -10.78 -10.27
N PHE A 210 1.38 -11.92 -9.87
CA PHE A 210 1.30 -13.18 -10.61
C PHE A 210 -0.15 -13.65 -10.84
N PHE A 211 -1.10 -13.27 -9.98
CA PHE A 211 -2.52 -13.59 -10.18
C PHE A 211 -3.12 -12.95 -11.44
N ALA A 212 -2.50 -11.91 -12.00
CA ALA A 212 -2.90 -11.34 -13.28
C ALA A 212 -2.77 -12.35 -14.44
N PHE A 213 -1.97 -13.42 -14.26
CA PHE A 213 -1.77 -14.47 -15.26
C PHE A 213 -3.09 -15.14 -15.70
N ILE A 214 -4.11 -15.15 -14.81
CA ILE A 214 -5.44 -15.66 -15.15
C ILE A 214 -6.00 -15.01 -16.41
N PHE A 215 -5.70 -13.73 -16.65
CA PHE A 215 -6.18 -13.02 -17.83
C PHE A 215 -5.55 -13.55 -19.14
N LEU A 216 -4.26 -13.87 -19.13
CA LEU A 216 -3.60 -14.46 -20.30
C LEU A 216 -4.12 -15.88 -20.57
N PHE A 217 -4.29 -16.66 -19.51
CA PHE A 217 -4.89 -18.00 -19.60
C PHE A 217 -6.30 -17.94 -20.19
N LEU A 218 -7.17 -17.07 -19.68
CA LEU A 218 -8.53 -16.89 -20.17
C LEU A 218 -8.57 -16.34 -21.61
N ALA A 219 -7.63 -15.48 -21.99
CA ALA A 219 -7.51 -15.00 -23.37
C ALA A 219 -7.14 -16.14 -24.33
N GLY A 220 -6.17 -16.98 -23.94
CA GLY A 220 -5.77 -18.16 -24.71
C GLY A 220 -6.88 -19.21 -24.80
N TRP A 221 -7.60 -19.44 -23.70
CA TRP A 221 -8.79 -20.31 -23.68
C TRP A 221 -9.87 -19.81 -24.64
N PHE A 222 -10.17 -18.52 -24.63
CA PHE A 222 -11.20 -17.94 -25.50
C PHE A 222 -10.81 -17.93 -26.98
N LEU A 223 -9.53 -17.85 -27.33
CA LEU A 223 -9.08 -17.95 -28.72
C LEU A 223 -9.37 -19.33 -29.33
N ASN A 224 -9.24 -20.38 -28.53
CA ASN A 224 -9.29 -21.77 -28.99
C ASN A 224 -10.63 -22.44 -28.74
N LYS A 225 -11.63 -21.66 -28.29
CA LYS A 225 -12.97 -22.16 -27.98
C LYS A 225 -13.73 -22.56 -29.23
N ASP A 226 -14.05 -23.86 -29.34
CA ASP A 226 -15.07 -24.34 -30.27
C ASP A 226 -16.41 -23.68 -29.93
N ARG A 227 -17.06 -23.08 -30.94
CA ARG A 227 -18.27 -22.25 -30.77
C ARG A 227 -19.40 -22.96 -30.00
N ASN A 228 -19.41 -24.29 -29.94
CA ASN A 228 -20.53 -25.09 -29.45
C ASN A 228 -20.34 -25.75 -28.05
N ARG A 229 -19.20 -25.63 -27.36
CA ARG A 229 -19.07 -26.20 -25.99
C ARG A 229 -18.34 -25.25 -25.03
N PHE A 230 -18.96 -24.96 -23.88
CA PHE A 230 -18.35 -24.12 -22.85
C PHE A 230 -17.23 -24.86 -22.08
N PHE A 231 -17.37 -26.17 -21.87
CA PHE A 231 -16.41 -27.00 -21.09
C PHE A 231 -15.68 -28.07 -21.93
N GLY A 232 -15.94 -28.18 -23.23
CA GLY A 232 -15.49 -29.31 -24.05
C GLY A 232 -14.10 -29.21 -24.67
N MET A 233 -13.23 -28.34 -24.16
CA MET A 233 -11.90 -28.13 -24.75
C MET A 233 -10.81 -28.94 -24.06
N ASN A 234 -9.89 -29.46 -24.86
CA ASN A 234 -8.59 -29.92 -24.37
C ASN A 234 -7.72 -28.69 -24.03
N LEU A 235 -7.52 -28.43 -22.72
CA LEU A 235 -6.74 -27.29 -22.19
C LEU A 235 -5.33 -27.22 -22.81
N ILE A 236 -4.81 -28.36 -23.26
CA ILE A 236 -3.50 -28.47 -23.92
C ILE A 236 -3.44 -27.60 -25.19
N LYS A 237 -4.56 -27.40 -25.91
CA LYS A 237 -4.61 -26.54 -27.12
C LYS A 237 -4.21 -25.08 -26.86
N ILE A 238 -4.34 -24.59 -25.62
CA ILE A 238 -3.89 -23.24 -25.24
C ILE A 238 -2.38 -23.12 -25.42
N PHE A 239 -1.63 -24.14 -25.00
CA PHE A 239 -0.17 -24.15 -25.03
C PHE A 239 0.41 -24.30 -26.43
N TYR A 240 -0.38 -24.71 -27.43
CA TYR A 240 0.02 -24.72 -28.83
C TYR A 240 -0.28 -23.40 -29.57
N SER A 241 -0.91 -22.42 -28.93
CA SER A 241 -1.22 -21.15 -29.58
C SER A 241 0.02 -20.24 -29.62
N PRO A 242 0.57 -19.88 -30.80
CA PRO A 242 1.75 -19.01 -30.88
C PRO A 242 1.50 -17.62 -30.29
N LYS A 243 0.24 -17.13 -30.31
CA LYS A 243 -0.13 -15.87 -29.66
C LYS A 243 -0.04 -15.96 -28.14
N PHE A 244 -0.53 -17.05 -27.56
CA PHE A 244 -0.43 -17.32 -26.13
C PHE A 244 1.04 -17.46 -25.70
N LEU A 245 1.81 -18.27 -26.43
CA LEU A 245 3.23 -18.48 -26.16
C LEU A 245 4.04 -17.17 -26.25
N ALA A 246 3.75 -16.31 -27.22
CA ALA A 246 4.39 -15.01 -27.31
C ALA A 246 4.03 -14.09 -26.12
N GLY A 247 2.76 -14.10 -25.69
CA GLY A 247 2.36 -13.39 -24.46
C GLY A 247 3.04 -13.95 -23.20
N LEU A 248 3.15 -15.28 -23.09
CA LEU A 248 3.84 -15.98 -22.01
C LEU A 248 5.33 -15.62 -21.99
N PHE A 249 5.97 -15.61 -23.15
CA PHE A 249 7.38 -15.23 -23.28
C PHE A 249 7.62 -13.80 -22.78
N ILE A 250 6.80 -12.82 -23.19
CA ILE A 250 6.94 -11.44 -22.70
C ILE A 250 6.69 -11.35 -21.20
N PHE A 251 5.69 -12.06 -20.68
CA PHE A 251 5.46 -12.12 -19.24
C PHE A 251 6.71 -12.63 -18.49
N LEU A 252 7.29 -13.76 -18.93
CA LEU A 252 8.48 -14.34 -18.31
C LEU A 252 9.69 -13.41 -18.42
N LEU A 253 9.87 -12.75 -19.56
CA LEU A 253 10.93 -11.75 -19.76
C LEU A 253 10.82 -10.62 -18.71
N PHE A 254 9.62 -10.12 -18.46
CA PHE A 254 9.40 -9.08 -17.45
C PHE A 254 9.64 -9.61 -16.03
N VAL A 255 9.27 -10.86 -15.73
CA VAL A 255 9.60 -11.50 -14.44
C VAL A 255 11.11 -11.60 -14.26
N ILE A 256 11.88 -11.94 -15.31
CA ILE A 256 13.34 -11.98 -15.25
C ILE A 256 13.92 -10.58 -14.97
N VAL A 257 13.40 -9.54 -15.63
CA VAL A 257 13.90 -8.17 -15.51
C VAL A 257 13.57 -7.55 -14.14
N PHE A 258 12.34 -7.72 -13.66
CA PHE A 258 11.85 -7.06 -12.45
C PHE A 258 11.91 -7.96 -11.21
N TYR A 259 12.12 -9.27 -11.37
CA TYR A 259 12.29 -10.19 -10.25
C TYR A 259 13.36 -11.27 -10.53
N PRO A 260 14.62 -10.86 -10.82
CA PRO A 260 15.70 -11.77 -11.19
C PRO A 260 15.99 -12.83 -10.12
N TYR A 261 15.83 -12.50 -8.83
CA TYR A 261 16.02 -13.44 -7.73
C TYR A 261 15.17 -14.70 -7.89
N LEU A 262 13.89 -14.53 -8.26
CA LEU A 262 12.98 -15.66 -8.49
C LEU A 262 13.47 -16.55 -9.63
N PHE A 263 14.07 -15.97 -10.67
CA PHE A 263 14.58 -16.73 -11.81
C PHE A 263 15.85 -17.50 -11.47
N PHE A 264 16.83 -16.86 -10.82
CA PHE A 264 18.11 -17.49 -10.49
C PHE A 264 17.99 -18.51 -9.34
N ASN A 265 17.06 -18.30 -8.42
CA ASN A 265 16.89 -19.15 -7.23
C ASN A 265 15.53 -19.87 -7.20
N TRP A 266 14.92 -20.13 -8.37
CA TRP A 266 13.58 -20.72 -8.45
C TRP A 266 13.44 -22.05 -7.70
N ARG A 267 14.50 -22.87 -7.68
CA ARG A 267 14.51 -24.15 -6.94
C ARG A 267 14.42 -23.90 -5.45
N THR A 268 15.26 -23.02 -4.94
CA THR A 268 15.30 -22.65 -3.53
C THR A 268 13.99 -22.01 -3.09
N VAL A 269 13.44 -21.11 -3.91
CA VAL A 269 12.16 -20.43 -3.68
C VAL A 269 10.97 -21.39 -3.67
N LEU A 270 10.92 -22.34 -4.61
CA LEU A 270 9.73 -23.19 -4.80
C LEU A 270 9.78 -24.53 -4.05
N PHE A 271 10.97 -25.07 -3.76
CA PHE A 271 11.11 -26.43 -3.22
C PHE A 271 11.92 -26.52 -1.93
N GLU A 272 12.90 -25.64 -1.72
CA GLU A 272 13.82 -25.76 -0.57
C GLU A 272 13.37 -24.90 0.63
N GLY A 273 12.37 -24.03 0.44
CA GLY A 273 11.68 -23.36 1.54
C GLY A 273 12.57 -22.49 2.43
N GLU A 274 13.73 -22.03 1.95
CA GLU A 274 14.61 -21.13 2.72
C GLU A 274 13.85 -19.87 3.12
N LYS A 275 13.27 -19.82 4.32
CA LYS A 275 12.60 -18.66 4.95
C LYS A 275 12.03 -17.66 3.94
N PHE A 276 11.40 -18.18 2.89
CA PHE A 276 11.14 -17.38 1.71
C PHE A 276 9.84 -16.71 2.03
N ASP A 277 9.95 -15.48 2.52
CA ASP A 277 8.84 -14.69 2.99
C ASP A 277 7.87 -14.56 1.82
N PHE A 278 6.84 -15.40 1.85
CA PHE A 278 5.73 -15.30 0.93
C PHE A 278 5.09 -13.95 1.27
N ALA A 279 5.54 -12.90 0.58
CA ALA A 279 5.21 -11.51 0.85
C ALA A 279 3.71 -11.22 0.71
N LEU A 280 2.89 -12.25 0.42
CA LEU A 280 1.45 -12.28 0.71
C LEU A 280 1.12 -11.94 2.18
N SER A 281 2.02 -12.20 3.14
CA SER A 281 1.77 -12.01 4.59
C SER A 281 1.99 -10.57 5.09
N GLY A 282 2.59 -9.72 4.26
CA GLY A 282 2.83 -8.33 4.61
C GLY A 282 3.95 -8.09 5.62
N GLY A 283 5.01 -8.90 5.60
CA GLY A 283 6.24 -8.64 6.36
C GLY A 283 6.27 -9.24 7.76
N LYS A 284 5.62 -10.40 7.96
CA LYS A 284 6.02 -11.31 9.04
C LYS A 284 6.82 -12.43 8.38
N HIS A 285 8.06 -12.62 8.82
CA HIS A 285 8.90 -13.74 8.42
C HIS A 285 8.19 -15.05 8.73
N PHE A 286 7.49 -15.62 7.76
CA PHE A 286 6.97 -16.98 7.84
C PHE A 286 7.94 -17.85 7.05
N GLY A 287 8.96 -18.37 7.74
CA GLY A 287 9.60 -19.58 7.28
C GLY A 287 8.56 -20.68 7.39
N VAL A 288 8.15 -21.23 6.25
CA VAL A 288 7.27 -22.39 6.22
C VAL A 288 8.20 -23.59 6.13
N GLU A 289 8.49 -24.19 7.28
CA GLU A 289 9.37 -25.36 7.32
C GLU A 289 8.58 -26.63 6.96
N ASN A 290 7.26 -26.65 7.19
CA ASN A 290 6.41 -27.82 6.94
C ASN A 290 5.01 -27.46 6.36
N THR A 291 4.34 -28.44 5.73
CA THR A 291 2.99 -28.30 5.12
C THR A 291 1.90 -27.93 6.12
N SER A 292 2.04 -28.30 7.39
CA SER A 292 1.13 -27.93 8.48
C SER A 292 1.16 -26.43 8.81
N GLU A 293 2.31 -25.77 8.67
CA GLU A 293 2.44 -24.30 8.82
C GLU A 293 1.87 -23.56 7.61
N LEU A 294 2.02 -24.13 6.41
CA LEU A 294 1.38 -23.58 5.22
C LEU A 294 -0.15 -23.63 5.34
N LEU A 295 -0.69 -24.72 5.87
CA LEU A 295 -2.13 -24.87 6.16
C LEU A 295 -2.60 -23.97 7.31
N SER A 296 -1.74 -23.68 8.30
CA SER A 296 -2.09 -22.75 9.38
C SER A 296 -2.18 -21.29 8.91
N LEU A 297 -1.52 -20.91 7.81
CA LEU A 297 -1.73 -19.62 7.14
C LEU A 297 -3.16 -19.46 6.61
N PHE A 298 -3.84 -20.55 6.28
CA PHE A 298 -5.22 -20.56 5.76
C PHE A 298 -6.30 -20.70 6.84
N GLY A 299 -5.97 -20.33 8.08
CA GLY A 299 -6.80 -20.44 9.27
C GLY A 299 -8.19 -19.79 9.15
N TRP A 300 -9.20 -20.61 8.89
CA TRP A 300 -10.61 -20.40 9.26
C TRP A 300 -11.31 -19.15 8.70
N GLY A 301 -10.69 -18.40 7.78
CA GLY A 301 -11.33 -17.29 7.08
C GLY A 301 -11.31 -15.94 7.79
N LEU A 302 -10.42 -15.68 8.76
CA LEU A 302 -10.31 -14.35 9.39
C LEU A 302 -9.98 -13.24 8.37
N GLY A 303 -9.29 -13.57 7.28
CA GLY A 303 -9.06 -12.63 6.18
C GLY A 303 -10.34 -12.06 5.58
N PHE A 304 -11.42 -12.85 5.48
CA PHE A 304 -12.74 -12.36 5.05
C PHE A 304 -13.28 -11.27 5.97
N LYS A 305 -13.04 -11.39 7.29
CA LYS A 305 -13.44 -10.37 8.27
C LYS A 305 -12.68 -9.07 8.03
N VAL A 306 -11.38 -9.13 7.72
CA VAL A 306 -10.58 -7.94 7.38
C VAL A 306 -11.09 -7.29 6.09
N ILE A 307 -11.37 -8.08 5.06
CA ILE A 307 -11.92 -7.56 3.80
C ILE A 307 -13.27 -6.89 4.04
N LEU A 308 -14.18 -7.57 4.73
CA LEU A 308 -15.52 -7.06 5.03
C LEU A 308 -15.46 -5.79 5.88
N LYS A 309 -14.64 -5.77 6.94
CA LYS A 309 -14.42 -4.59 7.79
C LYS A 309 -13.82 -3.44 6.97
N GLY A 310 -12.86 -3.73 6.10
CA GLY A 310 -12.25 -2.77 5.20
C GLY A 310 -13.30 -2.07 4.34
N PHE A 311 -14.14 -2.81 3.64
CA PHE A 311 -15.19 -2.22 2.81
C PHE A 311 -16.29 -1.53 3.61
N LEU A 312 -16.81 -2.15 4.68
CA LEU A 312 -17.90 -1.57 5.48
C LEU A 312 -17.54 -0.23 6.10
N PHE A 313 -16.31 -0.10 6.60
CA PHE A 313 -15.92 1.05 7.40
C PHE A 313 -15.00 2.05 6.70
N ASN A 314 -14.34 1.66 5.60
CA ASN A 314 -13.49 2.57 4.82
C ASN A 314 -14.07 2.88 3.43
N GLU A 315 -15.05 2.14 2.93
CA GLU A 315 -15.62 2.31 1.58
C GLU A 315 -17.16 2.20 1.63
N LEU A 316 -17.79 2.88 2.58
CA LEU A 316 -19.23 2.76 2.85
C LEU A 316 -20.08 3.03 1.59
N SER A 317 -19.66 3.95 0.74
CA SER A 317 -20.35 4.26 -0.52
C SER A 317 -20.35 3.07 -1.48
N PHE A 318 -19.27 2.28 -1.54
CA PHE A 318 -19.23 1.07 -2.37
C PHE A 318 -20.24 0.04 -1.88
N VAL A 319 -20.26 -0.22 -0.56
CA VAL A 319 -21.17 -1.22 0.02
C VAL A 319 -22.62 -0.78 -0.08
N SER A 320 -22.91 0.50 0.20
CA SER A 320 -24.26 1.07 0.12
C SER A 320 -24.80 1.00 -1.30
N LEU A 321 -24.00 1.38 -2.30
CA LEU A 321 -24.37 1.27 -3.71
C LEU A 321 -24.59 -0.19 -4.11
N LEU A 322 -23.71 -1.11 -3.68
CA LEU A 322 -23.86 -2.54 -3.96
C LEU A 322 -25.20 -3.07 -3.45
N ILE A 323 -25.50 -2.86 -2.17
CA ILE A 323 -26.73 -3.34 -1.54
C ILE A 323 -27.96 -2.76 -2.25
N ILE A 324 -27.99 -1.45 -2.47
CA ILE A 324 -29.15 -0.78 -3.08
C ILE A 324 -29.34 -1.21 -4.52
N PHE A 325 -28.26 -1.29 -5.29
CA PHE A 325 -28.35 -1.76 -6.66
C PHE A 325 -28.80 -3.22 -6.74
N LEU A 326 -28.36 -4.10 -5.82
CA LEU A 326 -28.85 -5.48 -5.75
C LEU A 326 -30.33 -5.54 -5.37
N ILE A 327 -30.77 -4.77 -4.38
CA ILE A 327 -32.19 -4.68 -4.00
C ILE A 327 -33.02 -4.24 -5.21
N ILE A 328 -32.63 -3.16 -5.88
CA ILE A 328 -33.36 -2.71 -7.06
C ILE A 328 -33.32 -3.77 -8.17
N TYR A 329 -32.16 -4.38 -8.42
CA TYR A 329 -32.02 -5.41 -9.44
C TYR A 329 -32.99 -6.58 -9.19
N PHE A 330 -33.10 -7.09 -7.96
CA PHE A 330 -33.95 -8.24 -7.65
C PHE A 330 -35.44 -7.91 -7.50
N PHE A 331 -35.78 -6.73 -6.96
CA PHE A 331 -37.18 -6.37 -6.64
C PHE A 331 -37.88 -5.50 -7.68
N SER A 332 -37.16 -4.87 -8.61
CA SER A 332 -37.81 -4.17 -9.72
C SER A 332 -38.40 -5.18 -10.70
N ARG A 333 -39.71 -5.07 -10.99
CA ARG A 333 -40.32 -5.83 -12.08
C ARG A 333 -39.54 -5.52 -13.35
N GLN A 334 -39.22 -6.57 -14.11
CA GLN A 334 -38.58 -6.45 -15.41
C GLN A 334 -39.58 -5.82 -16.37
N ASN A 335 -39.70 -4.48 -16.35
CA ASN A 335 -40.27 -3.74 -17.45
C ASN A 335 -39.51 -4.18 -18.69
N GLN A 336 -40.23 -4.53 -19.77
CA GLN A 336 -39.64 -5.06 -21.01
C GLN A 336 -38.35 -4.29 -21.28
N PRO A 337 -37.18 -4.94 -21.18
CA PRO A 337 -35.94 -4.21 -21.26
C PRO A 337 -35.93 -3.57 -22.64
N GLU A 338 -35.95 -2.25 -22.70
CA GLU A 338 -35.36 -1.55 -23.83
C GLU A 338 -33.98 -2.22 -23.96
N LYS A 339 -33.78 -3.03 -25.00
CA LYS A 339 -32.52 -3.72 -25.27
C LYS A 339 -31.49 -2.65 -25.66
N LEU A 340 -31.09 -1.84 -24.68
CA LEU A 340 -30.05 -0.83 -24.81
C LEU A 340 -28.72 -1.51 -25.10
N ILE A 341 -28.52 -2.75 -24.62
CA ILE A 341 -27.23 -3.43 -24.75
C ILE A 341 -27.43 -4.90 -25.13
N GLU A 342 -27.02 -5.25 -26.34
CA GLU A 342 -26.88 -6.64 -26.74
C GLU A 342 -25.68 -7.28 -26.01
N LYS A 343 -25.98 -8.20 -25.08
CA LYS A 343 -24.95 -8.94 -24.32
C LYS A 343 -24.28 -9.98 -25.21
N SER A 344 -23.32 -9.51 -26.02
CA SER A 344 -22.50 -10.32 -26.92
C SER A 344 -21.69 -11.38 -26.17
N GLY A 345 -21.20 -12.39 -26.89
CA GLY A 345 -20.26 -13.37 -26.33
C GLY A 345 -19.00 -12.72 -25.75
N TYR A 346 -18.57 -11.59 -26.33
CA TYR A 346 -17.48 -10.76 -25.81
C TYR A 346 -17.76 -10.25 -24.40
N TYR A 347 -18.96 -9.67 -24.17
CA TYR A 347 -19.38 -9.14 -22.88
C TYR A 347 -19.37 -10.22 -21.78
N ARG A 348 -19.89 -11.41 -22.09
CA ARG A 348 -19.93 -12.54 -21.14
C ARG A 348 -18.53 -13.04 -20.78
N THR A 349 -17.63 -13.15 -21.75
CA THR A 349 -16.24 -13.55 -21.50
C THR A 349 -15.48 -12.51 -20.68
N ALA A 350 -15.67 -11.23 -20.98
CA ALA A 350 -15.08 -10.15 -20.21
C ALA A 350 -15.53 -10.17 -18.73
N LEU A 351 -16.83 -10.38 -18.49
CA LEU A 351 -17.38 -10.57 -17.14
C LEU A 351 -16.80 -11.79 -16.44
N PHE A 352 -16.59 -12.90 -17.17
CA PHE A 352 -15.97 -14.08 -16.60
C PHE A 352 -14.53 -13.81 -16.16
N GLY A 353 -13.75 -13.07 -16.96
CA GLY A 353 -12.40 -12.64 -16.55
C GLY A 353 -12.41 -11.74 -15.32
N TRP A 354 -13.36 -10.79 -15.24
CA TRP A 354 -13.54 -9.93 -14.07
C TRP A 354 -13.87 -10.75 -12.80
N TRP A 355 -14.83 -11.68 -12.89
CA TRP A 355 -15.21 -12.58 -11.80
C TRP A 355 -14.08 -13.53 -11.39
N ALA A 356 -13.40 -14.13 -12.37
CA ALA A 356 -12.31 -15.07 -12.12
C ALA A 356 -11.18 -14.41 -11.32
N PHE A 357 -10.76 -13.20 -11.70
CA PHE A 357 -9.75 -12.47 -10.95
C PHE A 357 -10.27 -12.01 -9.58
N SER A 358 -11.39 -11.27 -9.55
CA SER A 358 -11.88 -10.66 -8.32
C SER A 358 -12.28 -11.71 -7.28
N GLY A 359 -12.92 -12.79 -7.72
CA GLY A 359 -13.31 -13.92 -6.89
C GLY A 359 -12.11 -14.71 -6.38
N LEU A 360 -11.14 -15.04 -7.25
CA LEU A 360 -9.91 -15.73 -6.82
C LEU A 360 -9.14 -14.89 -5.81
N TYR A 361 -8.97 -13.59 -6.07
CA TYR A 361 -8.27 -12.67 -5.18
C TYR A 361 -9.00 -12.55 -3.83
N PHE A 362 -10.32 -12.40 -3.84
CA PHE A 362 -11.15 -12.37 -2.63
C PHE A 362 -11.05 -13.65 -1.81
N ILE A 363 -11.12 -14.82 -2.46
CA ILE A 363 -11.02 -16.12 -1.77
C ILE A 363 -9.61 -16.29 -1.18
N LEU A 364 -8.57 -16.01 -1.96
CA LEU A 364 -7.19 -16.22 -1.53
C LEU A 364 -6.85 -15.36 -0.30
N PHE A 365 -7.10 -14.05 -0.37
CA PHE A 365 -6.87 -13.18 0.79
C PHE A 365 -7.95 -13.35 1.88
N GLY A 366 -9.12 -13.87 1.54
CA GLY A 366 -10.14 -14.21 2.52
C GLY A 366 -9.73 -15.37 3.43
N LEU A 367 -9.08 -16.38 2.85
CA LEU A 367 -8.62 -17.56 3.57
C LEU A 367 -7.35 -17.31 4.40
N LEU A 368 -6.57 -16.26 4.13
CA LEU A 368 -5.35 -15.94 4.89
C LEU A 368 -5.68 -15.38 6.29
N ASP A 369 -5.27 -16.12 7.33
CA ASP A 369 -5.62 -15.86 8.75
C ASP A 369 -4.88 -14.63 9.34
N ASN A 370 -3.61 -14.46 8.96
CA ASN A 370 -2.73 -13.41 9.48
C ASN A 370 -2.03 -12.55 8.40
N GLY A 371 -2.25 -12.86 7.13
CA GLY A 371 -1.63 -12.13 6.00
C GLY A 371 -2.45 -10.95 5.50
N THR A 372 -3.77 -11.01 5.67
CA THR A 372 -4.67 -10.02 5.06
C THR A 372 -4.70 -8.73 5.86
N ARG A 373 -4.31 -7.65 5.19
CA ARG A 373 -4.28 -6.28 5.72
C ARG A 373 -5.06 -5.39 4.77
N TYR A 374 -5.51 -4.22 5.25
CA TYR A 374 -6.31 -3.31 4.42
C TYR A 374 -5.64 -2.90 3.11
N ARG A 375 -4.31 -2.83 3.06
CA ARG A 375 -3.56 -2.57 1.82
C ARG A 375 -3.75 -3.64 0.73
N MET A 376 -4.06 -4.88 1.11
CA MET A 376 -4.38 -5.95 0.17
C MET A 376 -5.75 -5.76 -0.48
N LEU A 377 -6.60 -4.85 0.01
CA LEU A 377 -7.85 -4.52 -0.67
C LEU A 377 -7.63 -3.54 -1.82
N THR A 378 -6.47 -2.88 -1.91
CA THR A 378 -6.23 -1.84 -2.93
C THR A 378 -6.39 -2.35 -4.36
N PRO A 379 -6.05 -3.60 -4.72
CA PRO A 379 -6.38 -4.17 -6.04
C PRO A 379 -7.86 -4.43 -6.24
N LEU A 380 -8.65 -4.68 -5.20
CA LEU A 380 -10.09 -4.91 -5.33
C LEU A 380 -10.89 -3.63 -5.59
N ILE A 381 -10.39 -2.47 -5.15
CA ILE A 381 -11.06 -1.16 -5.34
C ILE A 381 -11.43 -0.89 -6.82
N PRO A 382 -10.50 -0.90 -7.79
CA PRO A 382 -10.85 -0.61 -9.17
C PRO A 382 -11.76 -1.67 -9.80
N PHE A 383 -11.65 -2.95 -9.39
CA PHE A 383 -12.54 -4.02 -9.84
C PHE A 383 -13.95 -3.87 -9.28
N MET A 384 -14.10 -3.45 -8.03
CA MET A 384 -15.42 -3.17 -7.43
C MET A 384 -16.06 -1.93 -8.03
N ALA A 385 -15.29 -0.86 -8.27
CA ALA A 385 -15.79 0.33 -8.96
C ALA A 385 -16.29 0.00 -10.37
N PHE A 386 -15.55 -0.84 -11.10
CA PHE A 386 -15.98 -1.38 -12.40
C PHE A 386 -17.28 -2.20 -12.28
N GLY A 387 -17.35 -3.14 -11.34
CA GLY A 387 -18.54 -3.97 -11.12
C GLY A 387 -19.80 -3.15 -10.76
N LEU A 388 -19.65 -2.15 -9.87
CA LEU A 388 -20.72 -1.23 -9.50
C LEU A 388 -21.20 -0.40 -10.70
N ALA A 389 -20.30 0.02 -11.59
CA ALA A 389 -20.68 0.69 -12.82
C ALA A 389 -21.49 -0.22 -13.76
N LEU A 390 -21.14 -1.50 -13.87
CA LEU A 390 -21.93 -2.45 -14.66
C LEU A 390 -23.30 -2.69 -14.04
N LEU A 391 -23.37 -2.84 -12.72
CA LEU A 391 -24.62 -3.03 -12.01
C LEU A 391 -25.52 -1.78 -12.10
N PHE A 392 -24.94 -0.58 -12.05
CA PHE A 392 -25.65 0.67 -12.29
C PHE A 392 -26.34 0.69 -13.66
N ILE A 393 -25.68 0.21 -14.72
CA ILE A 393 -26.29 0.14 -16.07
C ILE A 393 -27.53 -0.75 -16.06
N GLU A 394 -27.43 -1.94 -15.46
CA GLU A 394 -28.55 -2.90 -15.36
C GLU A 394 -29.72 -2.34 -14.52
N VAL A 395 -29.39 -1.64 -13.43
CA VAL A 395 -30.37 -1.04 -12.52
C VAL A 395 -31.05 0.16 -13.17
N TYR A 396 -30.30 1.05 -13.81
CA TYR A 396 -30.80 2.29 -14.42
C TYR A 396 -31.95 2.04 -15.42
N GLN A 397 -31.87 0.92 -16.14
CA GLN A 397 -32.89 0.47 -17.08
C GLN A 397 -34.22 0.12 -16.40
N ARG A 398 -34.17 -0.36 -15.16
CA ARG A 398 -35.34 -0.83 -14.39
C ARG A 398 -36.01 0.26 -13.54
N LEU A 399 -35.39 1.43 -13.41
CA LEU A 399 -35.83 2.47 -12.46
C LEU A 399 -37.14 3.17 -12.80
N GLY A 400 -37.64 3.09 -14.04
CA GLY A 400 -38.87 3.77 -14.46
C GLY A 400 -38.91 5.25 -14.02
N GLY A 401 -39.96 5.64 -13.29
CA GLY A 401 -40.13 7.00 -12.73
C GLY A 401 -39.21 7.34 -11.55
N TYR A 402 -38.60 6.36 -10.88
CA TYR A 402 -37.75 6.56 -9.70
C TYR A 402 -36.32 7.01 -10.03
N ARG A 403 -35.99 7.15 -11.33
CA ARG A 403 -34.64 7.55 -11.81
C ARG A 403 -34.10 8.80 -11.11
N ARG A 404 -34.95 9.82 -10.89
CA ARG A 404 -34.54 11.08 -10.25
C ARG A 404 -34.17 10.88 -8.78
N LEU A 405 -35.00 10.17 -8.02
CA LEU A 405 -34.75 9.92 -6.59
C LEU A 405 -33.47 9.11 -6.38
N ILE A 406 -33.25 8.08 -7.20
CA ILE A 406 -32.05 7.25 -7.11
C ILE A 406 -30.81 8.04 -7.56
N ALA A 407 -30.92 8.90 -8.56
CA ALA A 407 -29.82 9.79 -8.94
C ALA A 407 -29.45 10.76 -7.80
N ILE A 408 -30.43 11.37 -7.13
CA ILE A 408 -30.19 12.23 -5.96
C ILE A 408 -29.48 11.43 -4.87
N PHE A 409 -29.97 10.23 -4.56
CA PHE A 409 -29.38 9.37 -3.55
C PHE A 409 -27.92 8.99 -3.88
N ILE A 410 -27.64 8.60 -5.14
CA ILE A 410 -26.26 8.34 -5.60
C ILE A 410 -25.40 9.58 -5.38
N VAL A 411 -25.86 10.77 -5.78
CA VAL A 411 -25.11 12.02 -5.59
C VAL A 411 -24.82 12.28 -4.10
N VAL A 412 -25.77 12.04 -3.21
CA VAL A 412 -25.56 12.18 -1.75
C VAL A 412 -24.47 11.23 -1.26
N LEU A 413 -24.48 9.96 -1.67
CA LEU A 413 -23.41 9.01 -1.32
C LEU A 413 -22.04 9.43 -1.90
N LEU A 414 -22.01 9.89 -3.15
CA LEU A 414 -20.77 10.34 -3.79
C LEU A 414 -20.18 11.58 -3.10
N LEU A 415 -21.04 12.51 -2.67
CA LEU A 415 -20.63 13.69 -1.91
C LEU A 415 -20.15 13.30 -0.51
N PHE A 416 -20.83 12.36 0.15
CA PHE A 416 -20.41 11.83 1.43
C PHE A 416 -18.98 11.25 1.35
N GLU A 417 -18.71 10.40 0.35
CA GLU A 417 -17.37 9.85 0.13
C GLU A 417 -16.33 10.95 -0.10
N ALA A 418 -16.66 11.93 -0.95
CA ALA A 418 -15.76 13.04 -1.25
C ALA A 418 -15.42 13.87 0.01
N VAL A 419 -16.40 14.10 0.88
CA VAL A 419 -16.18 14.80 2.17
C VAL A 419 -15.26 13.99 3.09
N GLN A 420 -15.43 12.67 3.18
CA GLN A 420 -14.53 11.80 3.95
C GLN A 420 -13.11 11.82 3.39
N ALA A 421 -12.96 11.74 2.05
CA ALA A 421 -11.68 11.78 1.37
C ALA A 421 -10.94 13.10 1.60
N VAL A 422 -11.64 14.23 1.46
CA VAL A 422 -11.08 15.57 1.76
C VAL A 422 -10.67 15.66 3.23
N ARG A 423 -11.49 15.14 4.16
CA ARG A 423 -11.18 15.13 5.59
C ARG A 423 -9.92 14.31 5.90
N LEU A 424 -9.79 13.12 5.31
CA LEU A 424 -8.59 12.29 5.41
C LEU A 424 -7.36 13.06 4.93
N VAL A 425 -7.43 13.65 3.74
CA VAL A 425 -6.33 14.42 3.14
C VAL A 425 -5.94 15.64 3.99
N GLN A 426 -6.91 16.35 4.57
CA GLN A 426 -6.66 17.45 5.50
C GLN A 426 -5.95 16.98 6.78
N LEU A 427 -6.33 15.82 7.31
CA LEU A 427 -5.66 15.23 8.47
C LEU A 427 -4.24 14.77 8.12
N MET A 428 -4.04 14.22 6.93
CA MET A 428 -2.71 13.81 6.46
C MET A 428 -1.79 15.00 6.23
N LYS A 429 -2.30 16.16 5.86
CA LYS A 429 -1.47 17.37 5.72
C LYS A 429 -0.96 17.92 7.07
N ARG A 430 -1.60 17.58 8.19
CA ARG A 430 -1.20 18.09 9.51
C ARG A 430 0.04 17.34 10.02
N PRO A 431 0.94 18.02 10.77
CA PRO A 431 1.95 17.33 11.56
C PRO A 431 1.30 16.32 12.51
N TYR A 432 2.00 15.24 12.79
CA TYR A 432 1.50 14.24 13.72
C TYR A 432 1.89 14.58 15.13
N SER A 433 1.17 13.98 16.06
CA SER A 433 1.54 13.97 17.48
C SER A 433 3.00 13.59 17.75
N ARG A 434 3.56 12.64 17.00
CA ARG A 434 4.98 12.26 17.16
C ARG A 434 5.96 13.28 16.61
N ASP A 435 5.56 14.07 15.62
CA ASP A 435 6.45 15.10 15.04
C ASP A 435 6.46 16.32 15.93
N GLU A 436 5.29 16.67 16.47
CA GLU A 436 5.17 17.66 17.55
C GLU A 436 5.99 17.23 18.77
N ALA A 437 5.96 15.94 19.12
CA ALA A 437 6.79 15.41 20.19
C ALA A 437 8.28 15.49 19.87
N ALA A 438 8.69 15.16 18.64
CA ALA A 438 10.09 15.24 18.21
C ALA A 438 10.62 16.68 18.31
N LEU A 439 9.88 17.64 17.75
CA LEU A 439 10.24 19.07 17.81
C LEU A 439 10.34 19.56 19.25
N TRP A 440 9.35 19.21 20.09
CA TRP A 440 9.39 19.59 21.50
C TRP A 440 10.59 18.98 22.23
N ILE A 441 10.92 17.71 21.97
CA ILE A 441 12.11 17.06 22.54
C ILE A 441 13.40 17.77 22.09
N GLU A 442 13.52 18.09 20.80
CA GLU A 442 14.68 18.80 20.26
C GLU A 442 14.91 20.14 20.95
N GLU A 443 13.82 20.89 21.20
CA GLU A 443 13.82 22.22 21.82
C GLU A 443 13.98 22.21 23.34
N ASN A 444 13.48 21.19 24.04
CA ASN A 444 13.33 21.22 25.51
C ASN A 444 14.25 20.26 26.26
N ILE A 445 14.78 19.22 25.62
CA ILE A 445 15.66 18.23 26.27
C ILE A 445 17.11 18.46 25.82
N PRO A 446 18.05 18.82 26.71
CA PRO A 446 19.48 18.92 26.40
C PRO A 446 20.05 17.68 25.70
N ALA A 447 21.03 17.87 24.82
CA ALA A 447 21.64 16.76 24.07
C ALA A 447 22.41 15.75 24.93
N SER A 448 22.83 16.15 26.13
CA SER A 448 23.52 15.31 27.11
C SER A 448 22.58 14.36 27.86
N GLU A 449 21.28 14.64 27.90
CA GLU A 449 20.31 13.80 28.62
C GLU A 449 19.98 12.55 27.79
N ILE A 450 19.92 11.40 28.45
CA ILE A 450 19.70 10.08 27.86
C ILE A 450 18.21 9.84 27.66
N ILE A 451 17.80 9.63 26.41
CA ILE A 451 16.42 9.38 26.03
C ILE A 451 16.24 7.92 25.64
N VAL A 452 15.41 7.19 26.39
CA VAL A 452 14.96 5.84 25.99
C VAL A 452 13.57 5.94 25.38
N PHE A 453 13.34 5.26 24.25
CA PHE A 453 12.04 5.28 23.58
C PHE A 453 11.52 3.89 23.26
N GLN A 454 10.19 3.78 23.11
CA GLN A 454 9.51 2.55 22.73
C GLN A 454 8.94 2.61 21.30
N ASN A 455 9.37 1.67 20.43
CA ASN A 455 8.74 1.09 19.23
C ASN A 455 8.25 2.05 18.09
N ILE A 456 7.62 3.19 18.41
CA ILE A 456 7.17 4.19 17.45
C ILE A 456 7.88 5.50 17.79
N PHE A 457 9.03 5.67 17.16
CA PHE A 457 9.96 6.74 17.44
C PHE A 457 9.47 8.10 16.88
N PRO A 458 9.59 9.21 17.65
CA PRO A 458 9.65 10.55 17.07
C PRO A 458 10.87 10.62 16.13
N ASN A 459 10.79 11.29 14.97
CA ASN A 459 11.92 11.36 14.02
C ASN A 459 13.10 12.19 14.59
N LEU A 460 13.88 11.62 15.53
CA LEU A 460 15.07 12.24 16.10
C LEU A 460 16.34 11.61 15.51
N VAL A 461 17.43 12.36 15.49
CA VAL A 461 18.72 11.83 15.02
C VAL A 461 19.53 11.34 16.24
N PRO A 462 19.85 10.04 16.34
CA PRO A 462 20.72 9.55 17.41
C PRO A 462 22.15 10.08 17.22
N ASN A 463 22.88 10.29 18.31
CA ASN A 463 24.32 10.54 18.26
C ASN A 463 25.12 9.24 18.04
N LYS A 464 26.42 9.38 17.72
CA LYS A 464 27.27 8.24 17.36
C LYS A 464 27.41 7.24 18.52
N GLU A 465 27.65 7.74 19.73
CA GLU A 465 27.77 6.93 20.95
C GLU A 465 26.53 6.07 21.19
N SER A 466 25.33 6.62 20.95
CA SER A 466 24.09 5.87 21.12
C SER A 466 23.95 4.70 20.16
N ILE A 467 24.40 4.88 18.90
CA ILE A 467 24.34 3.81 17.90
C ILE A 467 25.37 2.72 18.24
N GLU A 468 26.58 3.11 18.65
CA GLU A 468 27.63 2.19 19.08
C GLU A 468 27.22 1.42 20.35
N TYR A 469 26.56 2.10 21.30
CA TYR A 469 25.99 1.46 22.49
C TYR A 469 24.96 0.39 22.12
N GLN A 470 24.05 0.69 21.19
CA GLN A 470 23.06 -0.28 20.72
C GLN A 470 23.73 -1.49 20.03
N LEU A 471 24.78 -1.28 19.23
CA LEU A 471 25.54 -2.38 18.62
C LEU A 471 26.27 -3.24 19.65
N SER A 472 26.76 -2.65 20.73
CA SER A 472 27.41 -3.45 21.79
C SER A 472 26.45 -4.42 22.48
N HIS A 473 25.14 -4.11 22.50
CA HIS A 473 24.09 -4.95 23.08
C HIS A 473 23.42 -5.87 22.07
N ASN A 474 23.35 -5.45 20.80
CA ASN A 474 22.89 -6.27 19.68
C ASN A 474 23.88 -6.15 18.51
N PRO A 475 24.90 -7.04 18.45
CA PRO A 475 26.01 -6.92 17.50
C PRO A 475 25.61 -7.16 16.03
N ASP A 476 24.38 -7.64 15.78
CA ASP A 476 23.88 -7.75 14.42
C ASP A 476 23.58 -6.35 13.86
N LYS A 477 24.44 -5.88 12.95
CA LYS A 477 24.24 -4.60 12.23
C LYS A 477 22.91 -4.54 11.49
N SER A 478 22.32 -5.68 11.11
CA SER A 478 21.01 -5.73 10.45
C SER A 478 19.87 -5.23 11.36
N SER A 479 20.09 -5.20 12.67
CA SER A 479 19.14 -4.65 13.66
C SER A 479 19.06 -3.13 13.65
N LEU A 480 20.11 -2.43 13.19
CA LEU A 480 20.12 -0.98 13.08
C LEU A 480 19.41 -0.50 11.82
N SER A 481 18.82 0.71 11.91
CA SER A 481 18.34 1.41 10.71
C SER A 481 19.51 1.72 9.76
N ARG A 482 19.25 1.74 8.44
CA ARG A 482 20.23 2.16 7.42
C ARG A 482 20.76 3.57 7.66
N GLN A 483 19.92 4.48 8.14
CA GLN A 483 20.34 5.81 8.53
C GLN A 483 21.36 5.74 9.66
N SER A 484 21.11 4.94 10.70
CA SER A 484 22.06 4.71 11.79
C SER A 484 23.36 4.07 11.29
N GLN A 485 23.29 3.07 10.41
CA GLN A 485 24.47 2.46 9.79
C GLN A 485 25.29 3.49 8.99
N PHE A 486 24.62 4.38 8.25
CA PHE A 486 25.27 5.45 7.50
C PHE A 486 25.89 6.50 8.43
N LEU A 487 25.17 6.92 9.49
CA LEU A 487 25.67 7.87 10.48
C LEU A 487 26.97 7.39 11.14
N LEU A 488 27.15 6.07 11.34
CA LEU A 488 28.42 5.51 11.84
C LEU A 488 29.61 5.73 10.90
N THR A 489 29.37 5.88 9.60
CA THR A 489 30.43 6.13 8.61
C THR A 489 30.84 7.60 8.51
N LEU A 490 30.09 8.51 9.15
CA LEU A 490 30.40 9.93 9.13
C LEU A 490 31.51 10.29 10.13
N ASN A 491 32.30 11.28 9.74
CA ASN A 491 33.24 11.97 10.64
C ASN A 491 32.49 12.93 11.57
N GLU A 492 33.07 13.27 12.72
CA GLU A 492 32.43 14.17 13.70
C GLU A 492 31.99 15.53 13.12
N LYS A 493 32.80 16.10 12.22
CA LYS A 493 32.51 17.38 11.56
C LYS A 493 31.26 17.35 10.67
N ASP A 494 30.91 16.18 10.16
CA ASP A 494 29.78 15.96 9.25
C ASP A 494 28.54 15.44 9.97
N TYR A 495 28.63 15.18 11.28
CA TYR A 495 27.55 14.61 12.06
C TYR A 495 26.44 15.66 12.31
N PRO A 496 25.15 15.28 12.26
CA PRO A 496 24.06 16.21 12.53
C PRO A 496 24.15 16.89 13.91
N LYS A 497 24.12 18.22 13.93
CA LYS A 497 24.27 19.04 15.15
C LYS A 497 23.12 18.89 16.15
N ASN A 498 21.94 18.53 15.68
CA ASN A 498 20.75 18.28 16.50
C ASN A 498 20.68 16.84 17.05
N SER A 499 21.75 16.06 16.93
CA SER A 499 21.76 14.69 17.44
C SER A 499 21.62 14.65 18.96
N LYS A 500 20.96 13.61 19.47
CA LYS A 500 20.70 13.40 20.90
C LYS A 500 21.16 12.00 21.33
N THR A 501 21.43 11.84 22.63
CA THR A 501 21.70 10.51 23.21
C THR A 501 20.40 9.72 23.30
N ILE A 502 20.19 8.78 22.38
CA ILE A 502 18.90 8.11 22.18
C ILE A 502 19.07 6.61 22.02
N VAL A 503 18.31 5.84 22.80
CA VAL A 503 18.43 4.38 22.80
C VAL A 503 17.06 3.72 22.61
N ASP A 504 16.97 2.79 21.64
CA ASP A 504 15.76 2.00 21.40
C ASP A 504 15.60 0.92 22.47
N PHE A 505 14.52 1.01 23.24
CA PHE A 505 14.20 0.05 24.30
C PHE A 505 14.17 -1.41 23.81
N ASN A 506 13.64 -1.67 22.61
CA ASN A 506 13.49 -3.03 22.09
C ASN A 506 14.85 -3.66 21.76
N LEU A 507 15.84 -2.83 21.37
CA LEU A 507 17.20 -3.29 21.09
C LEU A 507 17.98 -3.59 22.39
N LEU A 508 17.59 -2.99 23.51
CA LEU A 508 18.25 -3.20 24.81
C LEU A 508 17.76 -4.43 25.57
N VAL A 509 16.43 -4.63 25.60
CA VAL A 509 15.80 -5.63 26.48
C VAL A 509 15.33 -6.86 25.69
N GLY A 510 15.38 -6.81 24.35
CA GLY A 510 14.88 -7.85 23.46
C GLY A 510 13.35 -7.84 23.35
N TYR A 511 12.82 -8.51 22.31
CA TYR A 511 11.38 -8.59 22.06
C TYR A 511 10.62 -9.52 23.04
N ASN A 512 11.34 -10.41 23.74
CA ASN A 512 10.76 -11.27 24.77
C ASN A 512 10.80 -10.55 26.11
N GLN A 513 9.62 -10.09 26.55
CA GLN A 513 9.37 -9.36 27.79
C GLN A 513 9.65 -10.21 29.04
N ASP A 514 10.91 -10.50 29.31
CA ASP A 514 11.31 -11.27 30.48
C ASP A 514 11.20 -10.42 31.76
N SER A 515 9.99 -10.29 32.30
CA SER A 515 9.66 -9.71 33.62
C SER A 515 10.03 -8.24 33.85
N VAL A 516 9.11 -7.50 34.49
CA VAL A 516 9.31 -6.10 34.94
C VAL A 516 10.60 -5.94 35.75
N SER A 517 10.98 -6.95 36.53
CA SER A 517 12.20 -6.96 37.32
C SER A 517 13.48 -6.87 36.50
N LYS A 518 13.57 -7.56 35.34
CA LYS A 518 14.79 -7.45 34.49
C LYS A 518 14.85 -6.08 33.82
N THR A 519 13.73 -5.60 33.29
CA THR A 519 13.64 -4.25 32.70
C THR A 519 14.02 -3.17 33.72
N TYR A 520 13.49 -3.27 34.95
CA TYR A 520 13.81 -2.33 36.01
C TYR A 520 15.28 -2.40 36.42
N LYS A 521 15.84 -3.60 36.60
CA LYS A 521 17.26 -3.78 36.92
C LYS A 521 18.17 -3.16 35.85
N TYR A 522 17.80 -3.33 34.58
CA TYR A 522 18.50 -2.72 33.46
C TYR A 522 18.41 -1.19 33.52
N PHE A 523 17.20 -0.63 33.64
CA PHE A 523 17.01 0.82 33.71
C PHE A 523 17.70 1.44 34.93
N LYS A 524 17.74 0.74 36.07
CA LYS A 524 18.44 1.21 37.27
C LYS A 524 19.97 1.23 37.07
N GLY A 525 20.51 0.32 36.25
CA GLY A 525 21.93 0.30 35.90
C GLY A 525 22.29 1.33 34.81
N PHE A 526 21.40 1.53 33.84
CA PHE A 526 21.59 2.45 32.72
C PHE A 526 21.26 3.92 33.08
N GLN A 527 20.33 4.13 34.03
CA GLN A 527 19.87 5.41 34.54
C GLN A 527 19.46 6.43 33.46
N PRO A 528 18.49 6.11 32.58
CA PRO A 528 18.03 7.07 31.58
C PRO A 528 17.33 8.26 32.22
N ASP A 529 17.55 9.46 31.67
CA ASP A 529 16.94 10.70 32.15
C ASP A 529 15.47 10.82 31.72
N TYR A 530 15.16 10.40 30.49
CA TYR A 530 13.82 10.45 29.93
C TYR A 530 13.37 9.12 29.35
N LEU A 531 12.07 8.89 29.46
CA LEU A 531 11.37 7.78 28.84
C LEU A 531 10.26 8.31 27.96
N VAL A 532 10.35 8.03 26.66
CA VAL A 532 9.37 8.44 25.64
C VAL A 532 8.54 7.23 25.25
N LEU A 533 7.28 7.24 25.68
CA LEU A 533 6.35 6.15 25.44
C LEU A 533 5.35 6.53 24.37
N SER A 534 5.10 5.61 23.46
CA SER A 534 4.14 5.79 22.39
C SER A 534 3.04 4.74 22.48
N SER A 535 1.81 5.10 22.12
CA SER A 535 0.74 4.12 22.01
C SER A 535 -0.32 4.50 20.99
N ARG A 536 -0.79 3.47 20.28
CA ARG A 536 -1.93 3.57 19.37
C ARG A 536 -3.27 3.34 20.09
N SER A 537 -3.25 2.91 21.36
CA SER A 537 -4.44 2.55 22.15
C SER A 537 -4.49 3.30 23.47
N LEU A 538 -5.63 3.92 23.76
CA LEU A 538 -5.91 4.55 25.05
C LEU A 538 -6.57 3.59 26.06
N ASN A 539 -7.03 2.41 25.64
CA ASN A 539 -7.92 1.55 26.46
C ASN A 539 -7.25 0.37 27.15
N ILE A 540 -6.02 0.06 26.78
CA ILE A 540 -5.29 -1.03 27.43
C ILE A 540 -4.65 -0.40 28.64
N ASP A 541 -4.88 -0.97 29.83
CA ASP A 541 -4.04 -0.67 30.98
C ASP A 541 -2.62 -1.14 30.65
N LYS A 542 -1.83 -0.23 30.12
CA LYS A 542 -0.51 -0.53 29.56
C LYS A 542 0.43 -1.00 30.64
N THR A 543 0.22 -0.54 31.89
CA THR A 543 1.01 -0.96 33.03
C THR A 543 0.93 -2.47 33.24
N LYS A 544 -0.19 -3.13 32.88
CA LYS A 544 -0.33 -4.58 33.00
C LYS A 544 0.53 -5.38 32.02
N TYR A 545 0.85 -4.83 30.86
CA TYR A 545 1.46 -5.55 29.74
C TYR A 545 2.85 -5.04 29.35
N TYR A 546 3.22 -3.84 29.79
CA TYR A 546 4.43 -3.14 29.36
C TYR A 546 5.21 -2.65 30.58
N PRO A 547 6.31 -3.34 30.94
CA PRO A 547 7.18 -2.97 32.06
C PRO A 547 7.58 -1.49 32.09
N GLU A 548 7.89 -0.92 30.94
CA GLU A 548 8.28 0.47 30.75
C GLU A 548 7.20 1.46 31.19
N TYR A 549 5.92 1.15 31.01
CA TYR A 549 4.82 1.97 31.55
C TYR A 549 4.73 1.86 33.08
N GLN A 550 5.03 0.70 33.67
CA GLN A 550 5.11 0.58 35.13
C GLN A 550 6.27 1.40 35.70
N ILE A 551 7.42 1.41 35.03
CA ILE A 551 8.59 2.20 35.42
C ILE A 551 8.27 3.69 35.33
N ALA A 552 7.69 4.14 34.21
CA ALA A 552 7.24 5.52 34.03
C ALA A 552 6.28 5.97 35.15
N GLN A 553 5.36 5.10 35.58
CA GLN A 553 4.43 5.43 36.65
C GLN A 553 5.09 5.48 38.03
N LYS A 554 6.07 4.61 38.31
CA LYS A 554 6.73 4.50 39.62
C LYS A 554 7.86 5.51 39.82
N GLN A 555 8.64 5.78 38.77
CA GLN A 555 9.87 6.56 38.84
C GLN A 555 9.82 7.82 37.96
N GLY A 556 8.80 7.96 37.12
CA GLY A 556 8.67 9.05 36.16
C GLY A 556 7.69 10.12 36.58
N GLN A 557 8.03 11.36 36.24
CA GLN A 557 7.10 12.48 36.20
C GLN A 557 6.72 12.75 34.74
N LEU A 558 5.43 12.70 34.41
CA LEU A 558 4.95 13.09 33.08
C LEU A 558 5.18 14.59 32.87
N ILE A 559 6.03 14.95 31.90
CA ILE A 559 6.35 16.34 31.57
C ILE A 559 5.45 16.85 30.46
N LYS A 560 5.21 16.01 29.44
CA LYS A 560 4.44 16.40 28.27
C LYS A 560 3.71 15.21 27.65
N SER A 561 2.51 15.46 27.10
CA SER A 561 1.73 14.49 26.34
C SER A 561 1.20 15.10 25.04
N PHE A 562 1.33 14.34 23.95
CA PHE A 562 0.89 14.67 22.60
C PHE A 562 -0.17 13.66 22.17
N ALA A 563 -1.44 14.01 22.37
CA ALA A 563 -2.57 13.16 22.02
C ALA A 563 -3.20 13.60 20.69
N PRO A 564 -3.54 12.67 19.76
CA PRO A 564 -4.15 13.00 18.48
C PRO A 564 -5.66 13.31 18.55
N PHE A 565 -6.29 13.09 19.70
CA PHE A 565 -7.75 13.13 19.87
C PHE A 565 -8.28 14.51 20.28
N LYS A 566 -9.52 14.84 19.87
CA LYS A 566 -10.18 16.12 20.24
C LYS A 566 -10.69 16.15 21.68
N LYS A 567 -10.99 14.99 22.28
CA LYS A 567 -11.44 14.83 23.68
C LYS A 567 -10.52 13.84 24.40
N SER A 568 -10.21 14.11 25.67
CA SER A 568 -9.24 13.35 26.47
C SER A 568 -9.67 11.90 26.82
N GLN A 569 -10.91 11.51 26.56
CA GLN A 569 -11.48 10.22 26.98
C GLN A 569 -12.13 9.42 25.85
N THR A 570 -11.72 9.59 24.58
CA THR A 570 -12.22 8.68 23.55
C THR A 570 -11.50 7.34 23.66
N SER A 571 -12.25 6.31 24.02
CA SER A 571 -11.80 4.93 24.19
C SER A 571 -11.42 4.25 22.87
N ARG A 572 -10.59 4.88 22.04
CA ARG A 572 -10.39 4.51 20.64
C ARG A 572 -8.94 4.25 20.31
N THR A 573 -8.75 3.27 19.42
CA THR A 573 -7.48 2.92 18.82
C THR A 573 -7.40 3.55 17.43
N LEU A 574 -6.34 4.31 17.16
CA LEU A 574 -6.07 4.78 15.80
C LEU A 574 -4.96 3.93 15.20
N ASN A 575 -5.32 3.00 14.31
CA ASN A 575 -4.36 2.11 13.66
C ASN A 575 -3.82 2.66 12.32
N PHE A 576 -3.67 3.98 12.24
CA PHE A 576 -3.02 4.62 11.10
C PHE A 576 -1.50 4.32 11.17
N PRO A 577 -0.78 4.04 10.06
CA PRO A 577 -1.17 4.06 8.64
C PRO A 577 -1.60 2.70 8.10
N SER A 578 -1.67 1.67 8.94
CA SER A 578 -2.09 0.32 8.55
C SER A 578 -3.55 0.29 8.05
N GLY A 579 -4.36 1.26 8.47
CA GLY A 579 -5.72 1.57 8.00
C GLY A 579 -6.54 2.27 9.09
N LEU A 580 -7.69 2.82 8.73
CA LEU A 580 -8.64 3.30 9.72
C LEU A 580 -9.53 2.12 10.14
N ASP A 581 -9.69 1.94 11.45
CA ASP A 581 -10.57 0.89 11.97
C ASP A 581 -12.02 1.22 11.69
N ASN A 582 -12.40 2.49 11.83
CA ASN A 582 -13.67 3.01 11.40
C ASN A 582 -13.56 4.43 10.83
N ALA A 583 -13.30 4.54 9.52
CA ALA A 583 -13.04 5.84 8.89
C ALA A 583 -14.21 6.83 9.05
N LEU A 584 -15.45 6.34 9.10
CA LEU A 584 -16.65 7.17 9.27
C LEU A 584 -16.61 8.02 10.53
N ILE A 585 -16.04 7.47 11.61
CA ILE A 585 -16.03 8.14 12.91
C ILE A 585 -14.62 8.63 13.28
N ASP A 586 -13.58 7.86 12.95
CA ASP A 586 -12.21 8.16 13.36
C ASP A 586 -11.69 9.44 12.72
N LEU A 587 -12.02 9.70 11.44
CA LEU A 587 -11.65 10.93 10.73
C LEU A 587 -12.21 12.20 11.40
N TRP A 588 -13.32 12.09 12.11
CA TRP A 588 -13.98 13.22 12.75
C TRP A 588 -13.65 13.33 14.24
N ALA A 589 -13.24 12.23 14.87
CA ALA A 589 -12.86 12.14 16.28
C ALA A 589 -11.46 12.71 16.57
N VAL A 590 -10.55 12.73 15.59
CA VAL A 590 -9.17 13.20 15.76
C VAL A 590 -8.94 14.63 15.29
N LYS A 591 -7.97 15.31 15.92
CA LYS A 591 -7.46 16.62 15.48
C LYS A 591 -6.28 16.48 14.51
N GLN A 592 -5.49 15.42 14.64
CA GLN A 592 -4.34 15.07 13.80
C GLN A 592 -4.12 13.55 13.82
N LEU A 593 -3.22 13.05 12.98
CA LEU A 593 -2.87 11.62 12.94
C LEU A 593 -1.66 11.32 13.82
N GLY A 594 -1.42 10.04 14.12
CA GLY A 594 -0.28 9.56 14.92
C GLY A 594 -0.67 8.90 16.24
N PRO A 595 0.30 8.27 16.93
CA PRO A 595 0.08 7.68 18.24
C PRO A 595 -0.04 8.76 19.33
N THR A 596 -0.55 8.42 20.51
CA THR A 596 -0.29 9.26 21.68
C THR A 596 1.18 9.10 22.08
N VAL A 597 1.88 10.21 22.30
CA VAL A 597 3.28 10.23 22.75
C VAL A 597 3.35 10.91 24.11
N GLU A 598 3.96 10.25 25.08
CA GLU A 598 4.12 10.73 26.45
C GLU A 598 5.61 10.78 26.78
N VAL A 599 6.05 11.89 27.36
CA VAL A 599 7.45 12.12 27.75
C VAL A 599 7.52 12.19 29.27
N TYR A 600 8.21 11.23 29.87
CA TYR A 600 8.44 11.13 31.30
C TYR A 600 9.88 11.50 31.62
N LYS A 601 10.08 12.33 32.65
CA LYS A 601 11.39 12.54 33.28
C LYS A 601 11.54 11.57 34.44
N LEU A 602 12.59 10.77 34.44
CA LEU A 602 12.82 9.74 35.43
C LEU A 602 13.67 10.28 36.59
N ASN A 603 13.29 9.91 37.81
CA ASN A 603 14.01 10.26 39.03
C ASN A 603 14.47 8.98 39.72
N TRP A 604 15.73 8.63 39.53
CA TRP A 604 16.36 7.47 40.18
C TRP A 604 16.72 7.83 41.62
N ARG A 605 15.79 7.59 42.56
CA ARG A 605 16.05 7.68 44.01
C ARG A 605 16.45 6.33 44.60
#